data_AF-A0A7S2XWE0-F1
#
_entry.id   AF-A0A7S2XWE0-F1
#
_cell.length_a   1.000
_cell.length_b   1.000
_cell.length_c   1.000
_cell.angle_alpha   90.00
_cell.angle_beta   90.00
_cell.angle_gamma   90.00
#
_symmetry.space_group_name_H-M   'P 1'
#
loop_
_entity.id
_entity.type
_entity.pdbx_description
1 polymer ?
#
loop_
_entity_poly.entity_id
_entity_poly.type
_entity_poly.pdbx_seq_one_letter_code
_entity_poly.pdbx_strand_id
1 'polypeptide(L)'
;ELESILQKIGHDPESAASLMQAADGVVTQSRGSQQEADGRISFEEFLMLLELRDQKEGGGIGGSSGEVTDPKVMEFLRILEEYRVKCEEEGDYLEAGRANKQLQVLKKQEERRQQKAVRARQVAERQDVQIAHNMQYSDFNTAWDKYMEEYDSMAQMYIQQMTERHAVNLLEFQRRLQQEMQERPPKWSRELLEWRRRQHMLARQKNYAEAQKVKKVADQMEDRERQAMQQQNAAVFARKEAKFRAQQQAELQALLKRIDARRKEHIKQRNIDSKRLLQRNRNVQAVLESKQTVECNRVYQDIKKNLSKSTFLDPNASQTKGSFKSTQASAQEAMGDPGF
;
A
#
# COMPACT_ATOMS: atom_id res chain seq x y z
N GLU A 1 14.19 -39.59 42.54
CA GLU A 1 12.71 -39.68 42.69
C GLU A 1 11.99 -40.01 41.38
N LEU A 2 12.26 -39.31 40.26
CA LEU A 2 11.75 -39.67 38.92
C LEU A 2 12.11 -41.11 38.49
N GLU A 3 13.32 -41.55 38.84
CA GLU A 3 13.79 -42.93 38.64
C GLU A 3 13.01 -43.95 39.48
N SER A 4 12.64 -43.61 40.72
CA SER A 4 11.80 -44.45 41.59
C SER A 4 10.35 -44.51 41.09
N ILE A 5 9.84 -43.42 40.51
CA ILE A 5 8.52 -43.34 39.90
C ILE A 5 8.48 -44.18 38.61
N LEU A 6 9.49 -44.09 37.75
CA LEU A 6 9.60 -44.88 36.52
C LEU A 6 9.81 -46.38 36.79
N GLN A 7 10.57 -46.72 37.83
CA GLN A 7 10.82 -48.09 38.25
C GLN A 7 9.59 -48.75 38.89
N LYS A 8 8.77 -47.99 39.64
CA LYS A 8 7.45 -48.46 40.12
C LYS A 8 6.42 -48.60 38.99
N ILE A 9 6.60 -47.89 37.88
CA ILE A 9 5.67 -47.92 36.75
C ILE A 9 5.95 -49.07 35.76
N GLY A 10 7.11 -49.75 35.88
CA GLY A 10 7.46 -50.91 35.05
C GLY A 10 7.97 -50.53 33.65
N HIS A 11 8.41 -49.29 33.44
CA HIS A 11 9.06 -48.88 32.21
C HIS A 11 10.54 -49.28 32.23
N ASP A 12 11.03 -49.79 31.08
CA ASP A 12 12.39 -50.31 30.92
C ASP A 12 13.45 -49.22 31.22
N PRO A 13 14.44 -49.49 32.10
CA PRO A 13 15.39 -48.49 32.60
C PRO A 13 16.25 -47.82 31.50
N GLU A 14 16.39 -48.45 30.33
CA GLU A 14 17.14 -47.91 29.19
C GLU A 14 16.42 -46.74 28.50
N SER A 15 15.08 -46.72 28.50
CA SER A 15 14.31 -45.62 27.89
C SER A 15 14.36 -44.36 28.77
N ALA A 16 14.36 -44.54 30.09
CA ALA A 16 14.57 -43.47 31.07
C ALA A 16 15.99 -42.90 30.98
N ALA A 17 17.00 -43.76 30.81
CA ALA A 17 18.39 -43.35 30.62
C ALA A 17 18.59 -42.54 29.32
N SER A 18 17.95 -42.93 28.22
CA SER A 18 18.02 -42.22 26.93
C SER A 18 17.40 -40.81 26.99
N LEU A 19 16.30 -40.65 27.73
CA LEU A 19 15.66 -39.35 28.02
C LEU A 19 16.55 -38.44 28.89
N MET A 20 17.30 -39.02 29.84
CA MET A 20 18.27 -38.29 30.67
C MET A 20 19.54 -37.90 29.89
N GLN A 21 20.05 -38.79 29.04
CA GLN A 21 21.28 -38.55 28.26
C GLN A 21 21.10 -37.43 27.21
N ALA A 22 19.90 -37.29 26.66
CA ALA A 22 19.55 -36.17 25.77
C ALA A 22 19.39 -34.83 26.52
N ALA A 23 19.08 -34.86 27.82
CA ALA A 23 19.07 -33.67 28.68
C ALA A 23 20.50 -33.26 29.10
N ASP A 24 21.37 -34.23 29.37
CA ASP A 24 22.80 -34.02 29.68
C ASP A 24 23.60 -33.49 28.49
N GLY A 25 23.21 -33.83 27.25
CA GLY A 25 23.84 -33.31 26.03
C GLY A 25 23.78 -31.78 25.87
N VAL A 26 22.87 -31.09 26.59
CA VAL A 26 22.76 -29.63 26.60
C VAL A 26 23.58 -29.00 27.75
N VAL A 27 23.94 -29.78 28.78
CA VAL A 27 24.63 -29.30 29.99
C VAL A 27 26.14 -29.11 29.77
N THR A 28 26.75 -29.86 28.85
CA THR A 28 28.22 -29.87 28.66
C THR A 28 28.81 -28.63 27.99
N GLN A 29 28.01 -27.70 27.44
CA GLN A 29 28.52 -26.44 26.89
C GLN A 29 28.57 -25.27 27.88
N SER A 30 28.07 -25.42 29.12
CA SER A 30 27.95 -24.26 30.04
C SER A 30 28.48 -24.45 31.47
N ARG A 31 28.91 -25.65 31.87
CA ARG A 31 29.54 -25.85 33.18
C ARG A 31 31.06 -25.92 33.06
N GLY A 32 31.68 -24.75 33.22
CA GLY A 32 33.05 -24.64 33.66
C GLY A 32 33.25 -25.42 34.97
N SER A 33 34.32 -26.21 34.95
CA SER A 33 35.03 -26.87 36.05
C SER A 33 34.63 -26.52 37.49
N GLN A 34 34.50 -27.61 38.27
CA GLN A 34 34.48 -27.71 39.74
C GLN A 34 33.10 -27.66 40.42
N GLN A 35 32.45 -28.81 40.49
CA GLN A 35 31.98 -29.42 41.74
C GLN A 35 31.40 -30.81 41.45
N GLU A 36 31.96 -31.84 42.09
CA GLU A 36 31.38 -33.18 42.15
C GLU A 36 30.07 -33.09 42.92
N ALA A 37 28.95 -33.14 42.20
CA ALA A 37 27.65 -33.44 42.75
C ALA A 37 27.06 -34.54 41.88
N ASP A 38 26.72 -35.64 42.53
CA ASP A 38 25.93 -36.78 42.03
C ASP A 38 25.02 -36.32 40.88
N GLY A 39 25.13 -36.94 39.69
CA GLY A 39 24.52 -36.53 38.41
C GLY A 39 22.99 -36.61 38.37
N ARG A 40 22.36 -36.16 39.44
CA ARG A 40 20.93 -36.23 39.75
C ARG A 40 20.43 -34.81 39.86
N ILE A 41 19.91 -34.30 38.74
CA ILE A 41 19.16 -33.04 38.72
C ILE A 41 17.91 -33.26 39.58
N SER A 42 17.73 -32.46 40.64
CA SER A 42 16.51 -32.51 41.43
C SER A 42 15.31 -32.07 40.59
N PHE A 43 14.11 -32.56 40.89
CA PHE A 43 12.90 -32.19 40.13
C PHE A 43 12.63 -30.67 40.14
N GLU A 44 13.07 -29.99 41.20
CA GLU A 44 12.99 -28.54 41.33
C GLU A 44 14.04 -27.81 40.46
N GLU A 45 15.24 -28.37 40.33
CA GLU A 45 16.29 -27.90 39.42
C GLU A 45 15.91 -28.13 37.94
N PHE A 46 15.16 -29.20 37.65
CA PHE A 46 14.59 -29.47 36.33
C PHE A 46 13.45 -28.51 35.96
N LEU A 47 12.58 -28.15 36.91
CA LEU A 47 11.55 -27.13 36.71
C LEU A 47 12.18 -25.74 36.44
N MET A 48 13.25 -25.39 37.15
CA MET A 48 14.01 -24.18 36.85
C MET A 48 14.65 -24.20 35.46
N LEU A 49 15.15 -25.35 34.99
CA LEU A 49 15.72 -25.48 33.65
C LEU A 49 14.68 -25.35 32.54
N LEU A 50 13.44 -25.82 32.77
CA LEU A 50 12.29 -25.60 31.88
C LEU A 50 11.91 -24.11 31.81
N GLU A 51 11.86 -23.42 32.95
CA GLU A 51 11.62 -21.97 32.98
C GLU A 51 12.74 -21.16 32.29
N LEU A 52 13.99 -21.60 32.41
CA LEU A 52 15.15 -20.96 31.76
C LEU A 52 15.16 -21.16 30.24
N ARG A 53 14.63 -22.29 29.76
CA ARG A 53 14.47 -22.59 28.33
C ARG A 53 13.33 -21.78 27.70
N ASP A 54 12.22 -21.63 28.41
CA ASP A 54 11.10 -20.78 27.99
C ASP A 54 11.50 -19.29 27.84
N GLN A 55 12.49 -18.82 28.61
CA GLN A 55 13.05 -17.47 28.46
C GLN A 55 13.99 -17.32 27.26
N LYS A 56 14.71 -18.38 26.88
CA LYS A 56 15.68 -18.36 25.76
C LYS A 56 15.05 -18.61 24.39
N GLU A 57 14.00 -19.43 24.30
CA GLU A 57 13.34 -19.74 23.02
C GLU A 57 12.27 -18.71 22.59
N GLY A 58 11.96 -17.73 23.46
CA GLY A 58 11.03 -16.62 23.16
C GLY A 58 11.51 -15.58 22.12
N GLY A 59 12.69 -15.77 21.51
CA GLY A 59 13.30 -14.81 20.57
C GLY A 59 13.48 -15.30 19.13
N GLY A 60 13.08 -16.52 18.78
CA GLY A 60 13.38 -17.14 17.48
C GLY A 60 12.20 -17.15 16.51
N ILE A 61 12.28 -16.34 15.46
CA ILE A 61 11.34 -16.30 14.33
C ILE A 61 11.46 -17.60 13.50
N GLY A 62 10.36 -18.31 13.28
CA GLY A 62 10.14 -19.16 12.09
C GLY A 62 9.91 -20.65 12.34
N GLY A 63 8.78 -21.16 11.83
CA GLY A 63 8.65 -22.58 11.42
C GLY A 63 7.64 -23.44 12.17
N SER A 64 6.36 -23.32 11.77
CA SER A 64 5.35 -24.41 11.64
C SER A 64 5.15 -25.48 12.74
N SER A 65 5.65 -25.30 13.96
CA SER A 65 5.60 -26.31 15.04
C SER A 65 4.80 -25.87 16.28
N GLY A 66 4.03 -24.80 16.18
CA GLY A 66 3.30 -24.20 17.32
C GLY A 66 1.93 -24.81 17.66
N GLU A 67 1.49 -25.86 16.95
CA GLU A 67 0.15 -26.45 17.12
C GLU A 67 0.17 -27.90 17.62
N VAL A 68 1.35 -28.53 17.59
CA VAL A 68 1.52 -29.87 18.16
C VAL A 68 1.82 -29.68 19.63
N THR A 69 0.94 -30.16 20.51
CA THR A 69 1.24 -30.27 21.94
C THR A 69 2.61 -30.94 22.06
N ASP A 70 3.53 -30.36 22.85
CA ASP A 70 4.88 -30.92 22.96
C ASP A 70 4.75 -32.41 23.29
N PRO A 71 5.22 -33.33 22.42
CA PRO A 71 5.07 -34.77 22.64
C PRO A 71 5.60 -35.20 24.00
N LYS A 72 6.61 -34.48 24.52
CA LYS A 72 7.19 -34.71 25.84
C LYS A 72 6.24 -34.29 26.97
N VAL A 73 5.50 -33.18 26.80
CA VAL A 73 4.50 -32.72 27.77
C VAL A 73 3.29 -33.65 27.78
N MET A 74 2.86 -34.16 26.62
CA MET A 74 1.79 -35.18 26.55
C MET A 74 2.21 -36.48 27.22
N GLU A 75 3.42 -36.95 26.97
CA GLU A 75 3.93 -38.18 27.59
C GLU A 75 4.08 -38.01 29.11
N PHE A 76 4.51 -36.85 29.57
CA PHE A 76 4.59 -36.55 31.00
C PHE A 76 3.21 -36.46 31.67
N LEU A 77 2.21 -35.89 30.99
CA LEU A 77 0.82 -35.91 31.44
C LEU A 77 0.26 -37.35 31.53
N ARG A 78 0.63 -38.23 30.60
CA ARG A 78 0.28 -39.66 30.62
C ARG A 78 0.92 -40.39 31.79
N ILE A 79 2.22 -40.21 32.00
CA ILE A 79 2.98 -40.84 33.10
C ILE A 79 2.43 -40.41 34.47
N LEU A 80 2.11 -39.11 34.64
CA LEU A 80 1.52 -38.61 35.89
C LEU A 80 0.10 -39.14 36.13
N GLU A 81 -0.67 -39.38 35.08
CA GLU A 81 -1.99 -40.00 35.18
C GLU A 81 -1.89 -41.48 35.57
N GLU A 82 -0.96 -42.23 34.96
CA GLU A 82 -0.68 -43.62 35.31
C GLU A 82 -0.20 -43.74 36.77
N TYR A 83 0.64 -42.82 37.21
CA TYR A 83 1.09 -42.74 38.61
C TYR A 83 -0.07 -42.44 39.57
N ARG A 84 -0.98 -41.53 39.21
CA ARG A 84 -2.19 -41.22 40.00
C ARG A 84 -3.06 -42.47 40.18
N VAL A 85 -3.34 -43.19 39.09
CA VAL A 85 -4.18 -44.41 39.10
C VAL A 85 -3.53 -45.50 39.95
N LYS A 86 -2.21 -45.71 39.83
CA LYS A 86 -1.49 -46.69 40.68
C LYS A 86 -1.56 -46.35 42.16
N CYS A 87 -1.41 -45.08 42.53
CA CYS A 87 -1.58 -44.66 43.93
C CYS A 87 -3.03 -44.81 44.44
N GLU A 88 -4.04 -44.67 43.57
CA GLU A 88 -5.44 -44.93 43.91
C GLU A 88 -5.72 -46.42 44.12
N GLU A 89 -5.10 -47.30 43.33
CA GLU A 89 -5.17 -48.77 43.45
C GLU A 89 -4.45 -49.29 44.71
N GLU A 90 -3.32 -48.67 45.08
CA GLU A 90 -2.52 -49.00 46.28
C GLU A 90 -3.13 -48.44 47.59
N GLY A 91 -4.12 -47.54 47.51
CA GLY A 91 -4.78 -46.91 48.67
C GLY A 91 -4.06 -45.67 49.22
N ASP A 92 -3.00 -45.21 48.56
CA ASP A 92 -2.19 -44.05 48.94
C ASP A 92 -2.80 -42.73 48.41
N TYR A 93 -3.95 -42.35 48.97
CA TYR A 93 -4.74 -41.19 48.51
C TYR A 93 -4.03 -39.83 48.67
N LEU A 94 -3.07 -39.70 49.60
CA LEU A 94 -2.28 -38.48 49.78
C LEU A 94 -1.32 -38.24 48.59
N GLU A 95 -0.85 -39.31 47.98
CA GLU A 95 0.12 -39.30 46.89
C GLU A 95 -0.62 -39.12 45.57
N ALA A 96 -1.78 -39.79 45.42
CA ALA A 96 -2.73 -39.53 44.35
C ALA A 96 -3.22 -38.07 44.34
N GLY A 97 -3.48 -37.47 45.52
CA GLY A 97 -3.86 -36.07 45.65
C GLY A 97 -2.76 -35.10 45.20
N ARG A 98 -1.50 -35.42 45.51
CA ARG A 98 -0.32 -34.65 45.03
C ARG A 98 -0.14 -34.78 43.52
N ALA A 99 -0.23 -35.99 42.97
CA ALA A 99 -0.15 -36.24 41.54
C ALA A 99 -1.26 -35.52 40.76
N ASN A 100 -2.51 -35.58 41.25
CA ASN A 100 -3.65 -34.87 40.65
C ASN A 100 -3.46 -33.35 40.66
N LYS A 101 -2.96 -32.77 41.77
CA LYS A 101 -2.67 -31.33 41.84
C LYS A 101 -1.62 -30.92 40.81
N GLN A 102 -0.57 -31.72 40.66
CA GLN A 102 0.50 -31.45 39.69
C GLN A 102 0.01 -31.58 38.24
N LEU A 103 -0.84 -32.57 37.96
CA LEU A 103 -1.46 -32.79 36.67
C LEU A 103 -2.37 -31.61 36.27
N GLN A 104 -3.13 -31.05 37.21
CA GLN A 104 -3.91 -29.84 36.97
C GLN A 104 -3.05 -28.61 36.69
N VAL A 105 -1.92 -28.44 37.40
CA VAL A 105 -0.99 -27.33 37.18
C VAL A 105 -0.38 -27.41 35.78
N LEU A 106 0.12 -28.57 35.37
CA LEU A 106 0.73 -28.78 34.06
C LEU A 106 -0.28 -28.62 32.91
N LYS A 107 -1.49 -29.16 33.05
CA LYS A 107 -2.57 -28.93 32.08
C LYS A 107 -2.86 -27.44 31.89
N LYS A 108 -2.92 -26.68 32.98
CA LYS A 108 -3.18 -25.23 32.93
C LYS A 108 -2.01 -24.45 32.34
N GLN A 109 -0.77 -24.87 32.59
CA GLN A 109 0.42 -24.27 31.98
C GLN A 109 0.46 -24.53 30.47
N GLU A 110 0.22 -25.78 30.05
CA GLU A 110 0.20 -26.15 28.63
C GLU A 110 -0.97 -25.47 27.89
N GLU A 111 -2.16 -25.41 28.49
CA GLU A 111 -3.29 -24.65 27.95
C GLU A 111 -2.91 -23.17 27.74
N ARG A 112 -2.26 -22.53 28.72
CA ARG A 112 -1.80 -21.14 28.59
C ARG A 112 -0.75 -20.96 27.50
N ARG A 113 0.19 -21.90 27.35
CA ARG A 113 1.22 -21.88 26.30
C ARG A 113 0.58 -21.92 24.92
N GLN A 114 -0.32 -22.87 24.69
CA GLN A 114 -1.05 -23.02 23.42
C GLN A 114 -1.93 -21.80 23.13
N GLN A 115 -2.64 -21.26 24.13
CA GLN A 115 -3.43 -20.03 23.96
C GLN A 115 -2.56 -18.83 23.58
N LYS A 116 -1.37 -18.68 24.17
CA LYS A 116 -0.41 -17.62 23.80
C LYS A 116 0.09 -17.78 22.36
N ALA A 117 0.42 -19.00 21.94
CA ALA A 117 0.85 -19.29 20.57
C ALA A 117 -0.23 -18.92 19.53
N VAL A 118 -1.50 -19.23 19.81
CA VAL A 118 -2.63 -18.82 18.96
C VAL A 118 -2.73 -17.30 18.87
N ARG A 119 -2.65 -16.58 19.99
CA ARG A 119 -2.68 -15.10 19.98
C ARG A 119 -1.52 -14.49 19.21
N ALA A 120 -0.30 -15.01 19.40
CA ALA A 120 0.88 -14.54 18.68
C ALA A 120 0.70 -14.65 17.15
N ARG A 121 0.16 -15.78 16.68
CA ARG A 121 -0.16 -15.99 15.26
C ARG A 121 -1.19 -15.00 14.75
N GLN A 122 -2.26 -14.77 15.50
CA GLN A 122 -3.31 -13.81 15.12
C GLN A 122 -2.78 -12.36 15.05
N VAL A 123 -1.85 -12.00 15.94
CA VAL A 123 -1.16 -10.70 15.89
C VAL A 123 -0.29 -10.58 14.65
N ALA A 124 0.48 -11.63 14.30
CA ALA A 124 1.28 -11.65 13.08
C ALA A 124 0.40 -11.51 11.82
N GLU A 125 -0.70 -12.26 11.72
CA GLU A 125 -1.64 -12.18 10.60
C GLU A 125 -2.26 -10.77 10.47
N ARG A 126 -2.61 -10.13 11.59
CA ARG A 126 -3.08 -8.73 11.60
C ARG A 126 -2.00 -7.76 11.12
N GLN A 127 -0.76 -7.97 11.52
CA GLN A 127 0.37 -7.16 11.11
C GLN A 127 0.62 -7.28 9.61
N ASP A 128 0.56 -8.49 9.06
CA ASP A 128 0.71 -8.74 7.62
C ASP A 128 -0.38 -8.02 6.81
N VAL A 129 -1.63 -8.08 7.27
CA VAL A 129 -2.75 -7.34 6.65
C VAL A 129 -2.52 -5.84 6.74
N GLN A 130 -2.01 -5.32 7.86
CA GLN A 130 -1.70 -3.89 7.99
C GLN A 130 -0.57 -3.46 7.04
N ILE A 131 0.48 -4.28 6.89
CA ILE A 131 1.57 -4.02 5.95
C ILE A 131 1.02 -4.00 4.52
N ALA A 132 0.20 -4.98 4.14
CA ALA A 132 -0.44 -5.03 2.84
C ALA A 132 -1.33 -3.81 2.58
N HIS A 133 -2.12 -3.37 3.57
CA HIS A 133 -2.93 -2.15 3.47
C HIS A 133 -2.07 -0.89 3.28
N ASN A 134 -0.98 -0.75 4.02
CA ASN A 134 -0.07 0.38 3.89
C ASN A 134 0.58 0.41 2.50
N MET A 135 1.00 -0.74 1.99
CA MET A 135 1.56 -0.86 0.65
C MET A 135 0.54 -0.48 -0.42
N GLN A 136 -0.69 -1.00 -0.35
CA GLN A 136 -1.78 -0.63 -1.27
C GLN A 136 -2.10 0.87 -1.23
N TYR A 137 -2.07 1.48 -0.05
CA TYR A 137 -2.31 2.92 0.09
C TYR A 137 -1.17 3.76 -0.50
N SER A 138 0.08 3.31 -0.33
CA SER A 138 1.26 3.92 -0.96
C SER A 138 1.19 3.84 -2.49
N ASP A 139 0.87 2.67 -3.02
CA ASP A 139 0.73 2.44 -4.47
C ASP A 139 -0.41 3.28 -5.05
N PHE A 140 -1.54 3.34 -4.34
CA PHE A 140 -2.68 4.20 -4.71
C PHE A 140 -2.27 5.66 -4.80
N ASN A 141 -1.55 6.19 -3.81
CA ASN A 141 -1.10 7.59 -3.83
C ASN A 141 -0.12 7.83 -4.97
N THR A 142 0.89 6.97 -5.13
CA THR A 142 1.88 7.09 -6.20
C THR A 142 1.21 7.09 -7.58
N ALA A 143 0.25 6.19 -7.81
CA ALA A 143 -0.48 6.13 -9.06
C ALA A 143 -1.30 7.40 -9.33
N TRP A 144 -1.99 7.93 -8.32
CA TRP A 144 -2.76 9.17 -8.45
C TRP A 144 -1.88 10.41 -8.59
N ASP A 145 -0.75 10.47 -7.89
CA ASP A 145 0.20 11.57 -7.99
C ASP A 145 0.79 11.63 -9.39
N LYS A 146 1.21 10.47 -9.95
CA LYS A 146 1.63 10.36 -11.35
C LYS A 146 0.55 10.77 -12.34
N TYR A 147 -0.69 10.29 -12.13
CA TYR A 147 -1.82 10.65 -12.99
C TYR A 147 -2.09 12.17 -12.98
N MET A 148 -2.02 12.81 -11.81
CA MET A 148 -2.22 14.25 -11.67
C MET A 148 -1.07 15.04 -12.31
N GLU A 149 0.17 14.57 -12.17
CA GLU A 149 1.34 15.17 -12.81
C GLU A 149 1.25 15.09 -14.33
N GLU A 150 0.88 13.93 -14.89
CA GLU A 150 0.66 13.77 -16.33
C GLU A 150 -0.45 14.70 -16.83
N TYR A 151 -1.55 14.83 -16.08
CA TYR A 151 -2.62 15.77 -16.41
C TYR A 151 -2.15 17.22 -16.41
N ASP A 152 -1.44 17.66 -15.35
CA ASP A 152 -0.93 19.03 -15.22
C ASP A 152 0.12 19.33 -16.31
N SER A 153 0.98 18.36 -16.66
CA SER A 153 1.95 18.45 -17.77
C SER A 153 1.26 18.60 -19.13
N MET A 154 0.27 17.76 -19.43
CA MET A 154 -0.51 17.88 -20.67
C MET A 154 -1.27 19.20 -20.75
N ALA A 155 -1.84 19.67 -19.64
CA ALA A 155 -2.50 20.96 -19.56
C ALA A 155 -1.55 22.13 -19.87
N GLN A 156 -0.32 22.10 -19.34
CA GLN A 156 0.72 23.10 -19.65
C GLN A 156 1.09 23.08 -21.12
N MET A 157 1.29 21.90 -21.72
CA MET A 157 1.56 21.76 -23.15
C MET A 157 0.42 22.37 -24.00
N TYR A 158 -0.85 22.12 -23.65
CA TYR A 158 -1.98 22.72 -24.36
C TYR A 158 -2.03 24.25 -24.23
N ILE A 159 -1.74 24.79 -23.05
CA ILE A 159 -1.64 26.24 -22.84
C ILE A 159 -0.55 26.81 -23.74
N GLN A 160 0.64 26.19 -23.75
CA GLN A 160 1.76 26.61 -24.59
C GLN A 160 1.38 26.62 -26.07
N GLN A 161 0.86 25.49 -26.59
CA GLN A 161 0.43 25.39 -28.00
C GLN A 161 -0.60 26.46 -28.38
N MET A 162 -1.55 26.75 -27.49
CA MET A 162 -2.55 27.79 -27.74
C MET A 162 -1.93 29.18 -27.75
N THR A 163 -1.00 29.48 -26.83
CA THR A 163 -0.30 30.77 -26.79
C THR A 163 0.59 30.98 -28.01
N GLU A 164 1.30 29.95 -28.47
CA GLU A 164 2.12 30.00 -29.68
C GLU A 164 1.24 30.22 -30.92
N ARG A 165 0.14 29.48 -31.05
CA ARG A 165 -0.85 29.68 -32.12
C ARG A 165 -1.43 31.10 -32.09
N HIS A 166 -1.73 31.63 -30.90
CA HIS A 166 -2.22 33.01 -30.75
C HIS A 166 -1.18 34.04 -31.20
N ALA A 167 0.10 33.83 -30.90
CA ALA A 167 1.18 34.72 -31.33
C ALA A 167 1.31 34.76 -32.87
N VAL A 168 1.30 33.58 -33.51
CA VAL A 168 1.33 33.48 -34.99
C VAL A 168 0.10 34.16 -35.61
N ASN A 169 -1.09 33.84 -35.10
CA ASN A 169 -2.34 34.42 -35.59
C ASN A 169 -2.38 35.95 -35.42
N LEU A 170 -1.81 36.48 -34.34
CA LEU A 170 -1.72 37.92 -34.11
C LEU A 170 -0.81 38.59 -35.14
N LEU A 171 0.35 37.99 -35.44
CA LEU A 171 1.27 38.51 -36.45
C LEU A 171 0.67 38.48 -37.85
N GLU A 172 -0.02 37.40 -38.21
CA GLU A 172 -0.76 37.32 -39.47
C GLU A 172 -1.89 38.35 -39.55
N PHE A 173 -2.64 38.52 -38.45
CA PHE A 173 -3.71 39.51 -38.36
C PHE A 173 -3.17 40.93 -38.55
N GLN A 174 -2.09 41.29 -37.87
CA GLN A 174 -1.42 42.59 -38.03
C GLN A 174 -0.95 42.82 -39.48
N ARG A 175 -0.34 41.81 -40.12
CA ARG A 175 0.09 41.90 -41.52
C ARG A 175 -1.09 42.13 -42.47
N ARG A 176 -2.18 41.38 -42.32
CA ARG A 176 -3.41 41.57 -43.12
C ARG A 176 -4.02 42.95 -42.89
N LEU A 177 -4.08 43.42 -41.63
CA LEU A 177 -4.58 44.75 -41.30
C LEU A 177 -3.76 45.85 -41.97
N GLN A 178 -2.43 45.72 -41.92
CA GLN A 178 -1.52 46.69 -42.51
C GLN A 178 -1.69 46.74 -44.03
N GLN A 179 -1.83 45.58 -44.69
CA GLN A 179 -2.11 45.50 -46.12
C GLN A 179 -3.46 46.16 -46.48
N GLU A 180 -4.54 45.84 -45.75
CA GLU A 180 -5.86 46.46 -45.94
C GLU A 180 -5.83 48.00 -45.79
N MET A 181 -4.96 48.53 -44.92
CA MET A 181 -4.80 49.98 -44.75
C MET A 181 -3.98 50.60 -45.88
N GLN A 182 -2.98 49.90 -46.42
CA GLN A 182 -2.14 50.38 -47.53
C GLN A 182 -2.89 50.38 -48.87
N GLU A 183 -3.80 49.43 -49.09
CA GLU A 183 -4.59 49.35 -50.32
C GLU A 183 -5.64 50.47 -50.45
N ARG A 184 -5.95 51.18 -49.35
CA ARG A 184 -6.90 52.29 -49.35
C ARG A 184 -6.19 53.58 -49.80
N PRO A 185 -6.53 54.15 -50.96
CA PRO A 185 -5.90 55.39 -51.42
C PRO A 185 -6.20 56.53 -50.43
N PRO A 186 -5.23 57.42 -50.17
CA PRO A 186 -5.42 58.60 -49.32
C PRO A 186 -6.57 59.46 -49.86
N LYS A 187 -7.50 59.84 -48.97
CA LYS A 187 -8.61 60.73 -49.30
C LYS A 187 -8.26 62.15 -48.87
N TRP A 188 -7.69 62.91 -49.80
CA TRP A 188 -7.37 64.32 -49.62
C TRP A 188 -8.63 65.17 -49.52
N SER A 189 -8.55 66.26 -48.76
CA SER A 189 -9.66 67.22 -48.68
C SER A 189 -9.89 67.90 -50.03
N ARG A 190 -11.14 68.33 -50.24
CA ARG A 190 -11.50 69.12 -51.42
C ARG A 190 -10.69 70.41 -51.51
N GLU A 191 -10.40 71.04 -50.37
CA GLU A 191 -9.62 72.28 -50.29
C GLU A 191 -8.19 72.08 -50.78
N LEU A 192 -7.51 71.00 -50.35
CA LEU A 192 -6.17 70.67 -50.82
C LEU A 192 -6.13 70.43 -52.35
N LEU A 193 -7.13 69.71 -52.87
CA LEU A 193 -7.25 69.47 -54.32
C LEU A 193 -7.48 70.77 -55.10
N GLU A 194 -8.23 71.71 -54.55
CA GLU A 194 -8.45 73.05 -55.12
C GLU A 194 -7.16 73.88 -55.09
N TRP A 195 -6.40 73.87 -54.00
CA TRP A 195 -5.07 74.50 -53.92
C TRP A 195 -4.07 73.93 -54.94
N ARG A 196 -4.03 72.60 -55.10
CA ARG A 196 -3.22 71.90 -56.12
C ARG A 196 -3.65 72.26 -57.54
N ARG A 197 -4.96 72.39 -57.79
CA ARG A 197 -5.48 72.85 -59.10
C ARG A 197 -5.07 74.30 -59.38
N ARG A 198 -5.18 75.19 -58.39
CA ARG A 198 -4.75 76.60 -58.50
C ARG A 198 -3.25 76.72 -58.76
N GLN A 199 -2.43 75.91 -58.10
CA GLN A 199 -0.99 75.80 -58.35
C GLN A 199 -0.71 75.49 -59.82
N HIS A 200 -1.36 74.45 -60.37
CA HIS A 200 -1.17 74.04 -61.77
C HIS A 200 -1.64 75.10 -62.77
N MET A 201 -2.75 75.79 -62.50
CA MET A 201 -3.23 76.87 -63.38
C MET A 201 -2.25 78.05 -63.42
N LEU A 202 -1.76 78.51 -62.26
CA LEU A 202 -0.78 79.60 -62.18
C LEU A 202 0.55 79.25 -62.87
N ALA A 203 0.99 77.99 -62.73
CA ALA A 203 2.17 77.49 -63.43
C ALA A 203 1.99 77.47 -64.95
N ARG A 204 0.82 77.05 -65.45
CA ARG A 204 0.47 77.10 -66.89
C ARG A 204 0.44 78.52 -67.45
N GLN A 205 0.00 79.48 -66.63
CA GLN A 205 0.00 80.91 -66.95
C GLN A 205 1.40 81.55 -66.83
N LYS A 206 2.45 80.77 -66.54
CA LYS A 206 3.84 81.23 -66.31
C LYS A 206 4.01 82.19 -65.14
N ASN A 207 3.03 82.27 -64.24
CA ASN A 207 3.14 83.08 -63.02
C ASN A 207 3.81 82.26 -61.90
N TYR A 208 5.13 82.08 -62.04
CA TYR A 208 5.90 81.19 -61.17
C TYR A 208 6.01 81.69 -59.73
N ALA A 209 6.04 83.01 -59.51
CA ALA A 209 6.15 83.61 -58.18
C ALA A 209 4.92 83.29 -57.32
N GLU A 210 3.71 83.45 -57.88
CA GLU A 210 2.48 83.09 -57.19
C GLU A 210 2.28 81.58 -57.08
N ALA A 211 2.63 80.82 -58.12
CA ALA A 211 2.57 79.35 -58.08
C ALA A 211 3.44 78.77 -56.94
N GLN A 212 4.62 79.34 -56.69
CA GLN A 212 5.50 78.92 -55.60
C GLN A 212 4.91 79.24 -54.21
N LYS A 213 4.23 80.38 -54.04
CA LYS A 213 3.51 80.71 -52.81
C LYS A 213 2.38 79.72 -52.55
N VAL A 214 1.56 79.45 -53.57
CA VAL A 214 0.48 78.47 -53.50
C VAL A 214 1.00 77.06 -53.22
N LYS A 215 2.13 76.66 -53.82
CA LYS A 215 2.79 75.38 -53.56
C LYS A 215 3.14 75.22 -52.08
N LYS A 216 3.76 76.23 -51.45
CA LYS A 216 4.13 76.16 -50.01
C LYS A 216 2.90 75.92 -49.12
N VAL A 217 1.79 76.61 -49.41
CA VAL A 217 0.53 76.42 -48.67
C VAL A 217 -0.05 75.03 -48.90
N ALA A 218 -0.07 74.57 -50.15
CA ALA A 218 -0.56 73.22 -50.50
C ALA A 218 0.30 72.11 -49.88
N ASP A 219 1.63 72.22 -49.91
CA ASP A 219 2.54 71.24 -49.30
C ASP A 219 2.34 71.17 -47.77
N GLN A 220 2.21 72.32 -47.09
CA GLN A 220 1.90 72.35 -45.65
C GLN A 220 0.53 71.74 -45.31
N MET A 221 -0.48 72.01 -46.12
CA MET A 221 -1.81 71.42 -45.97
C MET A 221 -1.77 69.90 -46.19
N GLU A 222 -1.06 69.44 -47.21
CA GLU A 222 -0.88 68.02 -47.50
C GLU A 222 -0.16 67.29 -46.36
N ASP A 223 0.89 67.88 -45.80
CA ASP A 223 1.61 67.28 -44.67
C ASP A 223 0.71 67.15 -43.43
N ARG A 224 -0.11 68.17 -43.14
CA ARG A 224 -1.09 68.11 -42.04
C ARG A 224 -2.16 67.05 -42.27
N GLU A 225 -2.75 66.99 -43.46
CA GLU A 225 -3.77 65.98 -43.80
C GLU A 225 -3.18 64.57 -43.80
N ARG A 226 -1.95 64.40 -44.25
CA ARG A 226 -1.22 63.13 -44.23
C ARG A 226 -0.99 62.65 -42.80
N GLN A 227 -0.53 63.52 -41.91
CA GLN A 227 -0.33 63.20 -40.50
C GLN A 227 -1.67 62.85 -39.82
N ALA A 228 -2.73 63.62 -40.08
CA ALA A 228 -4.06 63.34 -39.55
C ALA A 228 -4.60 61.99 -40.02
N MET A 229 -4.48 61.65 -41.31
CA MET A 229 -4.84 60.34 -41.84
C MET A 229 -4.00 59.20 -41.22
N GLN A 230 -2.69 59.40 -41.06
CA GLN A 230 -1.83 58.41 -40.40
C GLN A 230 -2.24 58.17 -38.94
N GLN A 231 -2.53 59.23 -38.18
CA GLN A 231 -3.01 59.12 -36.80
C GLN A 231 -4.37 58.41 -36.73
N GLN A 232 -5.30 58.74 -37.61
CA GLN A 232 -6.60 58.07 -37.67
C GLN A 232 -6.43 56.58 -38.01
N ASN A 233 -5.59 56.26 -39.00
CA ASN A 233 -5.29 54.88 -39.37
C ASN A 233 -4.63 54.10 -38.22
N ALA A 234 -3.67 54.71 -37.52
CA ALA A 234 -3.04 54.11 -36.33
C ALA A 234 -4.06 53.86 -35.21
N ALA A 235 -5.00 54.77 -34.96
CA ALA A 235 -6.06 54.58 -33.98
C ALA A 235 -7.02 53.45 -34.36
N VAL A 236 -7.40 53.34 -35.63
CA VAL A 236 -8.22 52.22 -36.13
C VAL A 236 -7.47 50.89 -36.02
N PHE A 237 -6.18 50.88 -36.37
CA PHE A 237 -5.30 49.72 -36.23
C PHE A 237 -5.27 49.23 -34.78
N ALA A 238 -4.94 50.13 -33.85
CA ALA A 238 -4.86 49.83 -32.42
C ALA A 238 -6.18 49.30 -31.86
N ARG A 239 -7.32 49.88 -32.27
CA ARG A 239 -8.65 49.41 -31.82
C ARG A 239 -8.97 48.00 -32.31
N LYS A 240 -8.69 47.70 -33.58
CA LYS A 240 -8.93 46.37 -34.15
C LYS A 240 -8.00 45.33 -33.53
N GLU A 241 -6.73 45.65 -33.35
CA GLU A 241 -5.74 44.79 -32.69
C GLU A 241 -6.11 44.53 -31.22
N ALA A 242 -6.52 45.55 -30.47
CA ALA A 242 -6.95 45.40 -29.09
C ALA A 242 -8.16 44.47 -28.97
N LYS A 243 -9.14 44.58 -29.89
CA LYS A 243 -10.29 43.66 -29.93
C LYS A 243 -9.86 42.21 -30.21
N PHE A 244 -8.93 42.01 -31.13
CA PHE A 244 -8.40 40.67 -31.45
C PHE A 244 -7.64 40.06 -30.26
N ARG A 245 -6.77 40.84 -29.59
CA ARG A 245 -6.09 40.40 -28.37
C ARG A 245 -7.07 40.08 -27.24
N ALA A 246 -8.11 40.90 -27.06
CA ALA A 246 -9.15 40.63 -26.05
C ALA A 246 -9.87 39.31 -26.32
N GLN A 247 -10.13 38.97 -27.58
CA GLN A 247 -10.69 37.68 -27.96
C GLN A 247 -9.73 36.52 -27.62
N GLN A 248 -8.46 36.61 -28.00
CA GLN A 248 -7.45 35.59 -27.65
C GLN A 248 -7.32 35.41 -26.14
N GLN A 249 -7.32 36.50 -25.38
CA GLN A 249 -7.29 36.45 -23.92
C GLN A 249 -8.54 35.77 -23.36
N ALA A 250 -9.73 36.05 -23.88
CA ALA A 250 -10.96 35.41 -23.45
C ALA A 250 -10.97 33.90 -23.75
N GLU A 251 -10.46 33.49 -24.91
CA GLU A 251 -10.29 32.08 -25.29
C GLU A 251 -9.32 31.36 -24.33
N LEU A 252 -8.16 31.97 -24.05
CA LEU A 252 -7.18 31.41 -23.11
C LEU A 252 -7.76 31.30 -21.69
N GLN A 253 -8.46 32.33 -21.22
CA GLN A 253 -9.13 32.31 -19.91
C GLN A 253 -10.21 31.24 -19.82
N ALA A 254 -10.95 30.99 -20.90
CA ALA A 254 -11.92 29.90 -20.96
C ALA A 254 -11.23 28.52 -20.87
N LEU A 255 -10.08 28.35 -21.53
CA LEU A 255 -9.28 27.13 -21.41
C LEU A 255 -8.79 26.92 -19.98
N LEU A 256 -8.18 27.93 -19.36
CA LEU A 256 -7.68 27.86 -17.98
C LEU A 256 -8.80 27.47 -17.00
N LYS A 257 -9.98 28.09 -17.11
CA LYS A 257 -11.14 27.74 -16.29
C LYS A 257 -11.59 26.27 -16.47
N ARG A 258 -11.52 25.74 -17.69
CA ARG A 258 -11.85 24.32 -17.95
C ARG A 258 -10.82 23.38 -17.32
N ILE A 259 -9.53 23.71 -17.43
CA ILE A 259 -8.44 22.96 -16.80
C ILE A 259 -8.64 22.95 -15.29
N ASP A 260 -8.87 24.11 -14.66
CA ASP A 260 -9.08 24.22 -13.22
C ASP A 260 -10.32 23.45 -12.74
N ALA A 261 -11.43 23.54 -13.47
CA ALA A 261 -12.65 22.82 -13.14
C ALA A 261 -12.44 21.30 -13.20
N ARG A 262 -11.75 20.82 -14.24
CA ARG A 262 -11.47 19.39 -14.42
C ARG A 262 -10.42 18.88 -13.42
N ARG A 263 -9.41 19.69 -13.09
CA ARG A 263 -8.45 19.40 -12.02
C ARG A 263 -9.14 19.21 -10.67
N LYS A 264 -10.08 20.09 -10.32
CA LYS A 264 -10.91 19.95 -9.11
C LYS A 264 -11.74 18.67 -9.13
N GLU A 265 -12.25 18.27 -10.29
CA GLU A 265 -12.98 17.00 -10.43
C GLU A 265 -12.06 15.79 -10.19
N HIS A 266 -10.85 15.78 -10.77
CA HIS A 266 -9.87 14.71 -10.52
C HIS A 266 -9.51 14.58 -9.03
N ILE A 267 -9.36 15.71 -8.31
CA ILE A 267 -9.13 15.70 -6.86
C ILE A 267 -10.33 15.10 -6.11
N LYS A 268 -11.57 15.42 -6.51
CA LYS A 268 -12.77 14.81 -5.92
C LYS A 268 -12.81 13.30 -6.17
N GLN A 269 -12.47 12.85 -7.38
CA GLN A 269 -12.40 11.43 -7.70
C GLN A 269 -11.36 10.71 -6.84
N ARG A 270 -10.14 11.26 -6.71
CA ARG A 270 -9.12 10.74 -5.79
C ARG A 270 -9.65 10.59 -4.37
N ASN A 271 -10.38 11.58 -3.85
CA ASN A 271 -10.95 11.53 -2.51
C ASN A 271 -12.02 10.44 -2.36
N ILE A 272 -12.86 10.24 -3.38
CA ILE A 272 -13.88 9.19 -3.39
C ILE A 272 -13.21 7.81 -3.43
N ASP A 273 -12.23 7.62 -4.30
CA ASP A 273 -11.55 6.33 -4.44
C ASP A 273 -10.67 6.00 -3.23
N SER A 274 -10.05 7.01 -2.61
CA SER A 274 -9.35 6.86 -1.33
C SER A 274 -10.30 6.38 -0.23
N LYS A 275 -11.48 6.99 -0.11
CA LYS A 275 -12.52 6.54 0.85
C LYS A 275 -12.97 5.11 0.57
N ARG A 276 -13.16 4.72 -0.70
CA ARG A 276 -13.50 3.35 -1.09
C ARG A 276 -12.40 2.36 -0.74
N LEU A 277 -11.14 2.72 -0.93
CA LEU A 277 -9.99 1.89 -0.55
C LEU A 277 -9.94 1.70 0.97
N LEU A 278 -10.06 2.77 1.75
CA LEU A 278 -10.10 2.70 3.22
C LEU A 278 -11.29 1.87 3.72
N GLN A 279 -12.46 1.99 3.10
CA GLN A 279 -13.62 1.17 3.47
C GLN A 279 -13.39 -0.32 3.17
N ARG A 280 -12.79 -0.66 2.02
CA ARG A 280 -12.41 -2.05 1.72
C ARG A 280 -11.44 -2.59 2.76
N ASN A 281 -10.41 -1.82 3.12
CA ASN A 281 -9.44 -2.21 4.14
C ASN A 281 -10.08 -2.41 5.51
N ARG A 282 -11.01 -1.53 5.90
CA ARG A 282 -11.79 -1.68 7.13
C ARG A 282 -12.64 -2.95 7.12
N ASN A 283 -13.27 -3.27 5.99
CA ASN A 283 -14.05 -4.49 5.85
C ASN A 283 -13.17 -5.74 5.96
N VAL A 284 -12.00 -5.75 5.33
CA VAL A 284 -11.02 -6.86 5.43
C VAL A 284 -10.59 -7.08 6.88
N GLN A 285 -10.27 -6.01 7.61
CA GLN A 285 -9.96 -6.10 9.04
C GLN A 285 -11.13 -6.67 9.84
N ALA A 286 -12.36 -6.16 9.66
CA ALA A 286 -13.53 -6.67 10.38
C ALA A 286 -13.79 -8.16 10.12
N VAL A 287 -13.63 -8.61 8.87
CA VAL A 287 -13.75 -10.03 8.50
C VAL A 287 -12.66 -10.86 9.15
N LEU A 288 -11.40 -10.39 9.15
CA LEU A 288 -10.29 -11.06 9.81
C LEU A 288 -10.53 -11.21 11.31
N GLU A 289 -10.96 -10.13 11.98
CA GLU A 289 -11.24 -10.15 13.41
C GLU A 289 -12.37 -11.12 13.78
N SER A 290 -13.44 -11.14 12.98
CA SER A 290 -14.53 -12.08 13.15
C SER A 290 -14.06 -13.53 12.99
N LYS A 291 -13.28 -13.82 11.93
CA LYS A 291 -12.68 -15.14 11.69
C LYS A 291 -11.79 -15.57 12.87
N GLN A 292 -10.89 -14.70 13.30
CA GLN A 292 -9.98 -14.97 14.42
C GLN A 292 -10.72 -15.21 15.74
N THR A 293 -11.85 -14.52 15.97
CA THR A 293 -12.68 -14.73 17.17
C THR A 293 -13.30 -16.13 17.18
N VAL A 294 -13.88 -16.55 16.05
CA VAL A 294 -14.48 -17.89 15.91
C VAL A 294 -13.41 -18.98 16.00
N GLU A 295 -12.28 -18.79 15.32
CA GLU A 295 -11.14 -19.71 15.35
C GLU A 295 -10.57 -19.85 16.77
N CYS A 296 -10.35 -18.74 17.47
CA CYS A 296 -9.86 -18.71 18.84
C CYS A 296 -10.77 -19.52 19.78
N ASN A 297 -12.09 -19.30 19.72
CA ASN A 297 -13.05 -20.05 20.53
C ASN A 297 -13.00 -21.56 20.23
N ARG A 298 -12.91 -21.94 18.96
CA ARG A 298 -12.83 -23.36 18.55
C ARG A 298 -11.53 -23.99 19.02
N VAL A 299 -10.39 -23.36 18.74
CA VAL A 299 -9.07 -23.86 19.11
C VAL A 299 -8.95 -23.96 20.63
N TYR A 300 -9.46 -23.00 21.40
CA TYR A 300 -9.43 -23.07 22.86
C TYR A 300 -10.26 -24.25 23.40
N GLN A 301 -11.41 -24.54 22.79
CA GLN A 301 -12.18 -25.74 23.12
C GLN A 301 -11.44 -27.03 22.77
N ASP A 302 -10.78 -27.07 21.62
CA ASP A 302 -10.05 -28.25 21.15
C ASP A 302 -8.78 -28.49 22.00
N ILE A 303 -8.05 -27.44 22.38
CA ILE A 303 -6.95 -27.48 23.36
C ILE A 303 -7.44 -28.12 24.67
N LYS A 304 -8.55 -27.61 25.21
CA LYS A 304 -9.12 -28.14 26.45
C LYS A 304 -9.54 -29.61 26.32
N LYS A 305 -10.15 -29.99 25.20
CA LYS A 305 -10.54 -31.38 24.91
C LYS A 305 -9.32 -32.29 24.80
N ASN A 306 -8.28 -31.89 24.07
CA ASN A 306 -7.07 -32.70 23.87
C ASN A 306 -6.31 -32.92 25.18
N LEU A 307 -6.20 -31.90 26.02
CA LEU A 307 -5.61 -32.01 27.36
C LEU A 307 -6.47 -32.90 28.29
N SER A 308 -7.79 -32.95 28.10
CA SER A 308 -8.69 -33.83 28.87
C SER A 308 -8.77 -35.28 28.36
N LYS A 309 -8.48 -35.52 27.07
CA LYS A 309 -8.44 -36.88 26.51
C LYS A 309 -7.18 -37.65 26.92
N SER A 310 -6.09 -36.94 27.23
CA SER A 310 -4.88 -37.54 27.82
C SER A 310 -5.12 -38.22 29.17
N THR A 311 -6.30 -38.03 29.79
CA THR A 311 -6.69 -38.64 31.06
C THR A 311 -7.60 -39.87 30.94
N PHE A 312 -7.95 -40.30 29.72
CA PHE A 312 -8.71 -41.54 29.53
C PHE A 312 -7.78 -42.59 28.90
N LEU A 313 -7.12 -43.36 29.75
CA LEU A 313 -6.47 -44.60 29.31
C LEU A 313 -7.58 -45.62 29.02
N ASP A 314 -7.77 -45.93 27.75
CA ASP A 314 -8.54 -47.10 27.33
C ASP A 314 -7.65 -48.34 27.60
N PRO A 315 -8.00 -49.25 28.52
CA PRO A 315 -7.09 -50.34 28.93
C PRO A 315 -6.88 -51.43 27.87
N ASN A 316 -7.42 -51.28 26.65
CA ASN A 316 -7.54 -52.38 25.69
C ASN A 316 -6.95 -52.09 24.29
N ALA A 317 -6.03 -51.14 24.16
CA ALA A 317 -5.36 -50.84 22.87
C ALA A 317 -4.14 -51.73 22.58
N SER A 318 -3.92 -52.81 23.33
CA SER A 318 -2.81 -53.75 23.16
C SER A 318 -3.27 -55.07 22.53
N GLN A 319 -4.10 -55.05 21.48
CA GLN A 319 -4.39 -56.26 20.69
C GLN A 319 -4.98 -56.01 19.30
N THR A 320 -4.21 -55.42 18.36
CA THR A 320 -4.38 -55.73 16.93
C THR A 320 -3.06 -55.55 16.17
N LYS A 321 -2.23 -56.60 16.17
CA LYS A 321 -1.23 -56.81 15.11
C LYS A 321 -1.89 -57.59 13.97
N GLY A 322 -1.72 -57.09 12.74
CA GLY A 322 -1.68 -57.92 11.54
C GLY A 322 -2.85 -57.77 10.57
N SER A 323 -2.70 -56.89 9.57
CA SER A 323 -2.96 -57.27 8.17
C SER A 323 -2.42 -56.20 7.23
N PHE A 324 -1.18 -56.38 6.77
CA PHE A 324 -0.73 -55.74 5.53
C PHE A 324 -1.45 -56.43 4.38
N LYS A 325 -2.40 -55.73 3.73
CA LYS A 325 -2.84 -56.07 2.38
C LYS A 325 -2.35 -54.99 1.42
N SER A 326 -1.37 -55.40 0.63
CA SER A 326 -1.04 -54.84 -0.68
C SER A 326 -2.32 -54.56 -1.48
N THR A 327 -2.44 -53.34 -2.00
CA THR A 327 -3.27 -53.07 -3.16
C THR A 327 -2.52 -52.07 -4.03
N GLN A 328 -1.80 -52.63 -5.02
CA GLN A 328 -1.50 -51.92 -6.25
C GLN A 328 -2.81 -51.44 -6.87
N ALA A 329 -2.93 -50.14 -7.09
CA ALA A 329 -3.90 -49.58 -8.01
C ALA A 329 -3.15 -48.69 -8.99
N SER A 330 -3.05 -49.19 -10.21
CA SER A 330 -2.50 -48.55 -11.39
C SER A 330 -3.23 -47.24 -11.69
N ALA A 331 -2.49 -46.14 -11.74
CA ALA A 331 -2.94 -44.91 -12.39
C ALA A 331 -2.32 -44.89 -13.80
N GLN A 332 -3.09 -45.35 -14.77
CA GLN A 332 -2.82 -45.13 -16.18
C GLN A 332 -3.26 -43.71 -16.54
N GLU A 333 -2.32 -42.95 -17.09
CA GLU A 333 -2.50 -41.65 -17.73
C GLU A 333 -3.60 -41.72 -18.80
N ALA A 334 -4.55 -40.79 -18.72
CA ALA A 334 -5.39 -40.42 -19.84
C ALA A 334 -5.10 -38.95 -20.17
N MET A 335 -4.24 -38.75 -21.17
CA MET A 335 -4.21 -37.52 -21.95
C MET A 335 -5.58 -37.32 -22.60
N GLY A 336 -6.08 -36.09 -22.55
CA GLY A 336 -7.33 -35.70 -23.19
C GLY A 336 -7.39 -34.18 -23.32
N ASP A 337 -6.59 -33.65 -24.23
CA ASP A 337 -6.93 -32.43 -24.99
C ASP A 337 -8.21 -32.75 -25.80
N PRO A 338 -9.16 -31.81 -25.97
CA PRO A 338 -9.02 -30.88 -27.09
C PRO A 338 -9.53 -29.45 -26.80
N GLY A 339 -8.89 -28.49 -27.47
CA GLY A 339 -9.31 -27.10 -27.50
C GLY A 339 -10.68 -26.83 -28.14
N PHE A 340 -11.21 -25.66 -27.78
CA PHE A 340 -11.80 -24.66 -28.67
C PHE A 340 -11.74 -23.29 -27.99
#